data_AF-A0A238V404-F1
#
_entry.id   AF-A0A238V404-F1
#
_cell.length_a   1.000
_cell.length_b   1.000
_cell.length_c   1.000
_cell.angle_alpha   90.00
_cell.angle_beta   90.00
_cell.angle_gamma   90.00
#
_symmetry.space_group_name_H-M   'P 1'
#
loop_
_entity.id
_entity.type
_entity.pdbx_description
1 polymer ?
#
loop_
_entity_poly.entity_id
_entity_poly.type
_entity_poly.pdbx_seq_one_letter_code
_entity_poly.pdbx_strand_id
1 'polypeptide(L)'
;MELIDSIATGYAGPVGGQGGSAPTGTIPPAGVPDGLVHDGDGMLRSNEGDHTVWRVQCGDLINRGRCVTVYVDAGEVVVACPPGETARMSAEQVGRLQVALSEATRLAERYR
;
A
#
# COMPACT_ATOMS: atom_id res chain seq x y z
N MET A 1 8.73 17.82 28.17
CA MET A 1 7.81 17.88 27.01
C MET A 1 8.61 18.53 25.90
N GLU A 2 9.44 17.74 25.22
CA GLU A 2 10.27 18.21 24.12
C GLU A 2 9.84 17.50 22.84
N LEU A 3 9.38 18.32 21.90
CA LEU A 3 9.21 18.00 20.50
C LEU A 3 10.60 18.06 19.87
N ILE A 4 11.05 16.97 19.24
CA ILE A 4 12.13 17.03 18.26
C ILE A 4 11.73 16.28 16.98
N ASP A 5 11.59 17.11 15.95
CA ASP A 5 11.65 16.90 14.51
C ASP A 5 12.32 15.64 13.98
N SER A 6 11.68 15.01 12.98
CA SER A 6 12.33 14.45 11.80
C SER A 6 11.31 14.26 10.68
N ILE A 7 11.03 15.33 9.93
CA ILE A 7 10.34 15.23 8.64
C ILE A 7 11.36 15.14 7.50
N ALA A 8 11.13 14.15 6.64
CA ALA A 8 12.01 13.78 5.54
C ALA A 8 12.13 14.90 4.49
N THR A 9 13.38 15.14 4.08
CA THR A 9 13.76 15.91 2.89
C THR A 9 13.18 15.25 1.63
N GLY A 10 12.19 15.88 1.02
CA GLY A 10 11.77 15.63 -0.36
C GLY A 10 12.29 16.75 -1.26
N TYR A 11 13.19 16.42 -2.19
CA TYR A 11 13.60 17.30 -3.27
C TYR A 11 12.73 16.99 -4.51
N ALA A 12 11.94 17.96 -4.98
CA ALA A 12 11.34 17.94 -6.30
C ALA A 12 11.35 19.37 -6.87
N GLY A 13 12.12 19.57 -7.95
CA GLY A 13 12.17 20.85 -8.67
C GLY A 13 10.95 21.05 -9.58
N PRO A 14 10.54 22.29 -9.86
CA PRO A 14 9.40 22.56 -10.73
C PRO A 14 9.82 22.59 -12.21
N VAL A 15 9.09 21.85 -13.07
CA VAL A 15 9.02 22.15 -14.51
C VAL A 15 7.60 22.65 -14.81
N GLY A 16 7.51 23.93 -15.18
CA GLY A 16 6.27 24.55 -15.63
C GLY A 16 6.04 24.34 -17.12
N GLY A 17 4.77 24.31 -17.53
CA GLY A 17 4.36 24.33 -18.94
C GLY A 17 2.85 24.18 -19.10
N GLN A 18 2.16 25.31 -19.28
CA GLN A 18 0.71 25.44 -19.46
C GLN A 18 0.27 25.13 -20.89
N GLY A 19 -0.96 24.63 -21.08
CA GLY A 19 -1.63 24.54 -22.38
C GLY A 19 -3.08 24.06 -22.20
N GLY A 20 -4.04 24.97 -22.34
CA GLY A 20 -5.43 24.81 -21.89
C GLY A 20 -6.39 24.11 -22.86
N SER A 21 -7.55 23.73 -22.31
CA SER A 21 -8.92 24.03 -22.80
C SER A 21 -9.92 23.13 -22.08
N ALA A 22 -10.88 23.72 -21.38
CA ALA A 22 -12.10 23.06 -20.88
C ALA A 22 -13.24 23.29 -21.89
N PRO A 23 -14.48 22.75 -21.74
CA PRO A 23 -14.96 21.69 -20.85
C PRO A 23 -15.81 20.61 -21.59
N THR A 24 -15.89 19.40 -21.06
CA THR A 24 -17.09 18.55 -21.25
C THR A 24 -17.42 17.92 -19.91
N GLY A 25 -18.57 18.34 -19.37
CA GLY A 25 -19.08 17.89 -18.09
C GLY A 25 -19.42 16.41 -18.13
N THR A 26 -18.55 15.61 -17.52
CA THR A 26 -18.96 14.34 -16.94
C THR A 26 -18.97 14.59 -15.44
N ILE A 27 -20.17 14.68 -14.85
CA ILE A 27 -20.33 14.67 -13.40
C ILE A 27 -19.89 13.27 -12.94
N PRO A 28 -18.78 13.10 -12.19
CA PRO A 28 -18.49 11.80 -11.59
C PRO A 28 -19.53 11.52 -10.51
N PRO A 29 -20.09 10.31 -10.41
CA PRO A 29 -20.94 9.95 -9.29
C PRO A 29 -20.12 10.07 -7.99
N ALA A 30 -20.60 10.94 -7.10
CA ALA A 30 -20.06 11.12 -5.78
C ALA A 30 -20.00 9.77 -5.04
N GLY A 31 -18.81 9.35 -4.62
CA GLY A 31 -18.66 8.25 -3.66
C GLY A 31 -17.56 7.23 -3.91
N VAL A 32 -16.72 7.35 -4.93
CA VAL A 32 -15.51 6.53 -5.06
C VAL A 32 -14.27 7.43 -4.98
N PRO A 33 -13.26 7.14 -4.15
CA PRO A 33 -11.92 7.67 -4.39
C PRO A 33 -11.40 7.03 -5.69
N ASP A 34 -11.80 7.63 -6.81
CA ASP A 34 -11.20 7.47 -8.13
C ASP A 34 -9.80 8.10 -8.06
N GLY A 35 -8.86 7.36 -7.48
CA GLY A 35 -7.58 7.98 -7.12
C GLY A 35 -6.62 7.20 -6.26
N LEU A 36 -6.65 5.86 -6.22
CA LEU A 36 -5.37 5.17 -6.07
C LEU A 36 -4.71 5.14 -7.46
N VAL A 37 -4.22 6.31 -7.85
CA VAL A 37 -3.23 6.47 -8.90
C VAL A 37 -2.15 5.40 -8.67
N HIS A 38 -1.83 4.63 -9.71
CA HIS A 38 -0.77 3.63 -9.68
C HIS A 38 0.59 4.35 -9.61
N ASP A 39 0.92 4.84 -8.42
CA ASP A 39 2.13 5.58 -8.14
C ASP A 39 3.05 4.68 -7.29
N GLY A 40 3.92 3.94 -7.97
CA GLY A 40 5.11 3.28 -7.40
C GLY A 40 4.91 2.03 -6.54
N ASP A 41 5.35 0.88 -7.04
CA ASP A 41 5.60 -0.39 -6.32
C ASP A 41 4.40 -1.18 -5.76
N GLY A 42 3.22 -0.59 -5.56
CA GLY A 42 1.98 -1.30 -5.17
C GLY A 42 2.10 -2.20 -3.93
N MET A 43 3.13 -1.99 -3.12
CA MET A 43 3.36 -2.56 -1.80
C MET A 43 3.68 -1.42 -0.86
N LEU A 44 2.82 -1.18 0.13
CA LEU A 44 3.00 -0.12 1.10
C LEU A 44 3.49 -0.71 2.40
N ARG A 45 4.53 -0.10 2.99
CA ARG A 45 4.99 -0.42 4.34
C ARG A 45 4.60 0.71 5.26
N SER A 46 4.08 0.39 6.43
CA SER A 46 3.67 1.37 7.43
C SER A 46 3.81 0.79 8.83
N ASN A 47 4.01 1.64 9.84
CA ASN A 47 3.97 1.21 11.22
C ASN A 47 2.62 1.63 11.80
N GLU A 48 1.73 0.67 12.05
CA GLU A 48 0.38 0.90 12.56
C GLU A 48 0.37 0.48 14.03
N GLY A 49 0.50 1.46 14.94
CA GLY A 49 0.65 1.19 16.37
C GLY A 49 1.99 0.52 16.69
N ASP A 50 1.94 -0.64 17.35
CA ASP A 50 3.12 -1.44 17.69
C ASP A 50 3.55 -2.37 16.54
N HIS A 51 2.75 -2.48 15.48
CA HIS A 51 2.96 -3.45 14.42
C HIS A 51 3.54 -2.80 13.16
N THR A 52 4.56 -3.43 12.59
CA THR A 52 4.97 -3.17 11.21
C THR A 52 4.02 -3.92 10.27
N VAL A 53 3.41 -3.17 9.35
CA VAL A 53 2.39 -3.65 8.43
C VAL A 53 2.84 -3.45 6.98
N TRP A 54 2.63 -4.48 6.17
CA TRP A 54 2.81 -4.47 4.72
C TRP A 54 1.48 -4.69 4.04
N ARG A 55 1.11 -3.80 3.12
CA ARG A 55 -0.11 -3.91 2.30
C ARG A 55 0.30 -4.13 0.86
N VAL A 56 0.00 -5.31 0.32
CA VAL A 56 0.29 -5.70 -1.06
C VAL A 56 -0.98 -5.61 -1.87
N GLN A 57 -1.00 -4.80 -2.92
CA GLN A 57 -2.15 -4.67 -3.81
C GLN A 57 -2.38 -5.98 -4.59
N CYS A 58 -3.63 -6.43 -4.63
CA CYS A 58 -4.07 -7.64 -5.33
C CYS A 58 -5.42 -7.41 -6.01
N GLY A 59 -5.78 -8.27 -6.96
CA GLY A 59 -7.14 -8.36 -7.46
C GLY A 59 -7.96 -9.34 -6.63
N ASP A 60 -9.26 -9.38 -6.89
CA ASP A 60 -10.11 -10.51 -6.54
C ASP A 60 -10.57 -11.30 -7.78
N LEU A 61 -11.50 -12.25 -7.60
CA LEU A 61 -12.05 -13.08 -8.68
C LEU A 61 -12.72 -12.28 -9.80
N ILE A 62 -13.33 -11.14 -9.48
CA ILE A 62 -13.92 -10.19 -10.44
C ILE A 62 -13.01 -8.98 -10.71
N ASN A 63 -11.73 -9.07 -10.33
CA ASN A 63 -10.67 -8.13 -10.70
C ASN A 63 -10.86 -6.71 -10.16
N ARG A 64 -11.46 -6.55 -8.98
CA ARG A 64 -11.45 -5.27 -8.25
C ARG A 64 -10.14 -5.13 -7.49
N GLY A 65 -9.69 -3.88 -7.35
CA GLY A 65 -8.52 -3.56 -6.55
C GLY A 65 -8.78 -3.83 -5.07
N ARG A 66 -7.95 -4.68 -4.48
CA ARG A 66 -7.95 -5.08 -3.07
C ARG A 66 -6.51 -5.11 -2.55
N CYS A 67 -6.33 -5.40 -1.27
CA CYS A 67 -5.00 -5.59 -0.70
C CYS A 67 -4.96 -6.78 0.26
N VAL A 68 -3.84 -7.49 0.24
CA VAL A 68 -3.45 -8.44 1.28
C VAL A 68 -2.60 -7.68 2.29
N THR A 69 -2.88 -7.88 3.57
CA THR A 69 -2.14 -7.24 4.67
C THR A 69 -1.29 -8.29 5.37
N VAL A 70 -0.02 -8.00 5.58
CA VAL A 70 0.91 -8.81 6.36
C VAL A 70 1.35 -7.96 7.54
N TYR A 71 1.45 -8.54 8.73
CA TYR A 71 2.00 -7.88 9.90
C TYR A 71 2.61 -8.91 10.86
N VAL A 72 3.40 -8.44 11.82
CA VAL A 72 3.93 -9.28 12.90
C VAL A 72 3.19 -8.94 14.19
N ASP A 73 2.71 -9.97 14.88
CA ASP A 73 2.02 -9.87 16.17
C ASP A 73 2.64 -10.90 17.12
N ALA A 74 3.17 -10.44 18.25
CA ALA A 74 3.78 -11.30 19.27
C ALA A 74 4.83 -12.33 18.75
N GLY A 75 5.59 -11.96 17.72
CA GLY A 75 6.59 -12.85 17.10
C GLY A 75 6.03 -13.82 16.05
N GLU A 76 4.73 -13.74 15.74
CA GLU A 76 4.07 -14.52 14.71
C GLU A 76 3.79 -13.66 13.48
N VAL A 77 3.94 -14.24 12.28
CA VAL A 77 3.61 -13.56 11.02
C VAL A 77 2.15 -13.79 10.70
N VAL A 78 1.36 -12.71 10.67
CA VAL A 78 -0.06 -12.74 10.35
C VAL A 78 -0.30 -12.25 8.92
N VAL A 79 -1.07 -13.03 8.16
CA VAL A 79 -1.48 -12.70 6.80
C VAL A 79 -2.99 -12.59 6.74
N ALA A 80 -3.49 -11.39 6.54
CA ALA A 80 -4.91 -11.10 6.37
C ALA A 80 -5.22 -10.86 4.89
N CYS A 81 -5.93 -11.80 4.29
CA CYS A 81 -6.55 -11.61 2.98
C CYS A 81 -7.73 -10.62 3.07
N PRO A 82 -8.14 -10.02 1.94
CA PRO A 82 -9.37 -9.25 1.90
C PRO A 82 -10.54 -10.08 2.46
N PRO A 83 -11.38 -9.50 3.35
CA PRO A 83 -12.40 -10.26 4.07
C PRO A 83 -13.45 -10.81 3.11
N GLY A 84 -13.70 -12.13 3.21
CA GLY A 84 -14.77 -12.81 2.46
C GLY A 84 -14.46 -13.11 0.99
N GLU A 85 -13.23 -12.86 0.52
CA GLU A 85 -12.91 -12.88 -0.91
C GLU A 85 -11.54 -13.52 -1.17
N THR A 86 -11.40 -14.27 -2.28
CA THR A 86 -10.12 -14.86 -2.67
C THR A 86 -9.24 -13.81 -3.34
N ALA A 87 -8.03 -13.61 -2.82
CA ALA A 87 -7.03 -12.77 -3.47
C ALA A 87 -6.52 -13.45 -4.74
N ARG A 88 -6.71 -12.79 -5.88
CA ARG A 88 -6.09 -13.14 -7.16
C ARG A 88 -4.87 -12.25 -7.34
N MET A 89 -3.71 -12.87 -7.52
CA MET A 89 -2.43 -12.16 -7.65
C MET A 89 -1.74 -12.53 -8.96
N SER A 90 -1.16 -11.55 -9.63
CA SER A 90 -0.19 -11.77 -10.71
C SER A 90 1.13 -12.29 -10.13
N ALA A 91 1.98 -12.87 -10.97
CA ALA A 91 3.30 -13.34 -10.53
C ALA A 91 4.14 -12.23 -9.87
N GLU A 92 4.04 -11.00 -10.37
CA GLU A 92 4.72 -9.84 -9.79
C GLU A 92 4.16 -9.48 -8.40
N GLN A 93 2.84 -9.52 -8.22
CA GLN A 93 2.20 -9.29 -6.92
C GLN A 93 2.58 -10.38 -5.91
N VAL A 94 2.70 -11.64 -6.35
CA VAL A 94 3.21 -12.73 -5.50
C VAL A 94 4.67 -12.50 -5.12
N GLY A 95 5.51 -12.03 -6.04
CA GLY A 95 6.89 -11.64 -5.73
C GLY A 95 6.97 -10.56 -4.65
N ARG A 96 6.10 -9.55 -4.71
CA ARG A 96 5.99 -8.50 -3.68
C ARG A 96 5.50 -9.07 -2.34
N LEU A 97 4.52 -9.98 -2.35
CA LEU A 97 4.11 -10.68 -1.14
C LEU A 97 5.26 -11.50 -0.52
N GLN A 98 6.08 -12.16 -1.34
CA GLN A 98 7.25 -12.88 -0.84
C GLN A 98 8.26 -11.95 -0.16
N VAL A 99 8.49 -10.76 -0.72
CA VAL A 99 9.33 -9.74 -0.08
C VAL A 99 8.73 -9.28 1.25
N ALA A 100 7.42 -9.04 1.31
CA ALA A 100 6.71 -8.69 2.55
C ALA A 100 6.87 -9.77 3.63
N LEU A 101 6.64 -11.03 3.25
CA LEU A 101 6.75 -12.18 4.16
C LEU A 101 8.18 -12.39 4.64
N SER A 102 9.18 -12.26 3.77
CA SER A 102 10.59 -12.40 4.14
C SER A 102 11.00 -11.38 5.20
N GLU A 103 10.49 -10.15 5.07
CA GLU A 103 10.76 -9.06 5.98
C GLU A 103 9.98 -9.19 7.29
N ALA A 104 8.74 -9.67 7.22
CA ALA A 104 7.96 -10.04 8.39
C ALA A 104 8.63 -11.16 9.19
N THR A 105 9.15 -12.19 8.52
CA THR A 105 9.90 -13.28 9.18
C THR A 105 11.13 -12.75 9.91
N ARG A 106 11.93 -11.89 9.27
CA ARG A 106 13.08 -11.25 9.91
C ARG A 106 12.70 -10.42 11.13
N LEU A 107 11.54 -9.75 11.08
CA LEU A 107 11.00 -9.00 12.20
C LEU A 107 10.54 -9.93 13.33
N ALA A 108 9.81 -10.99 13.01
CA ALA A 108 9.34 -12.02 13.94
C ALA A 108 10.50 -12.71 14.68
N GLU A 109 11.59 -13.05 13.97
CA GLU A 109 12.78 -13.66 14.56
C GLU A 109 13.42 -12.79 15.67
N ARG A 110 13.23 -11.47 15.63
CA ARG A 110 13.74 -10.57 16.68
C ARG A 110 12.94 -10.57 17.98
N TYR A 111 11.73 -11.14 17.97
CA TYR A 111 10.89 -11.27 19.15
C TYR A 111 11.11 -12.58 19.91
N ARG A 112 11.96 -13.47 19.38
CA ARG A 112 12.30 -14.77 19.97
C ARG A 112 13.58 -14.71 20.79
#